data_AF-A0A838N214-F1
#
_entry.id   AF-A0A838N214-F1
#
_cell.length_a   1.000
_cell.length_b   1.000
_cell.length_c   1.000
_cell.angle_alpha   90.00
_cell.angle_beta   90.00
_cell.angle_gamma   90.00
#
_symmetry.space_group_name_H-M   'P 1'
#
loop_
_entity.id
_entity.type
_entity.pdbx_description
1 polymer ?
#
loop_
_entity_poly.entity_id
_entity_poly.type
_entity_poly.pdbx_seq_one_letter_code
_entity_poly.pdbx_strand_id
1 'polypeptide(L)'
;MVLLNELRYTDPYGEVWIAPAGSRVNGASIPRAFWSMIGGPFEGKYRNASVLHDVAYEQQTRPWQEVDRMFYNAMRCSGVGAVTAKTMYYTLLRHGRHWKHPKAAAVSTGSSEPKVEDDIQKWIKANDPSLDEIESRARLEPR
;
A
#
# COMPACT_ATOMS: atom_id res chain seq x y z
N MET A 1 12.98 -9.81 5.59
CA MET A 1 12.46 -11.17 5.29
C MET A 1 12.87 -11.57 3.88
N VAL A 2 13.00 -12.87 3.59
CA VAL A 2 13.17 -13.39 2.22
C VAL A 2 11.99 -14.29 1.89
N LEU A 3 11.44 -14.14 0.69
CA LEU A 3 10.31 -14.94 0.23
C LEU A 3 10.80 -16.33 -0.19
N LEU A 4 10.21 -17.40 0.33
CA LEU A 4 10.66 -18.77 0.05
C LEU A 4 10.07 -19.34 -1.24
N ASN A 5 8.82 -19.00 -1.54
CA ASN A 5 8.09 -19.47 -2.72
C ASN A 5 7.53 -18.26 -3.46
N GLU A 6 7.42 -18.36 -4.78
CA GLU A 6 6.78 -17.32 -5.58
C GLU A 6 5.37 -16.99 -5.05
N LEU A 7 5.08 -15.71 -4.96
CA LEU A 7 3.73 -15.21 -4.73
C LEU A 7 3.25 -14.53 -6.01
N ARG A 8 2.08 -14.96 -6.49
CA ARG A 8 1.42 -14.41 -7.67
C ARG A 8 0.04 -13.89 -7.33
N TYR A 9 -0.31 -12.75 -7.91
CA TYR A 9 -1.63 -12.15 -7.81
C TYR A 9 -2.08 -11.67 -9.19
N THR A 10 -3.35 -11.91 -9.52
CA THR A 10 -3.97 -11.36 -10.73
C THR A 10 -4.98 -10.32 -10.27
N ASP A 11 -4.81 -9.08 -10.70
CA ASP A 11 -5.68 -7.98 -10.27
C ASP A 11 -7.00 -7.95 -11.08
N PRO A 12 -7.97 -7.10 -10.70
CA PRO A 12 -9.26 -7.01 -11.37
C PRO A 12 -9.20 -6.61 -12.85
N TYR A 13 -8.08 -6.07 -13.32
CA TYR A 13 -7.85 -5.70 -14.72
C TYR A 13 -7.18 -6.81 -15.52
N GLY A 14 -6.93 -7.97 -14.90
CA GLY A 14 -6.26 -9.12 -15.54
C GLY A 14 -4.74 -9.04 -15.50
N GLU A 15 -4.17 -8.03 -14.85
CA GLU A 15 -2.73 -7.85 -14.75
C GLU A 15 -2.12 -8.78 -13.70
N VAL A 16 -0.98 -9.37 -14.04
CA VAL A 16 -0.29 -10.36 -13.21
C VAL A 16 0.88 -9.72 -12.49
N TRP A 17 0.85 -9.79 -11.17
CA TRP A 17 1.88 -9.31 -10.26
C TRP A 17 2.60 -10.49 -9.63
N ILE A 18 3.93 -10.51 -9.74
CA ILE A 18 4.77 -11.63 -9.31
C ILE A 18 5.83 -11.12 -8.34
N ALA A 19 5.89 -11.75 -7.16
CA ALA A 19 7.00 -11.66 -6.25
C ALA A 19 7.77 -13.00 -6.29
N PRO A 20 8.94 -13.06 -6.96
CA PRO A 20 9.71 -14.29 -7.10
C PRO A 20 10.21 -14.85 -5.76
N ALA A 21 10.44 -16.17 -5.73
CA ALA A 21 11.21 -16.77 -4.64
C ALA A 21 12.61 -16.12 -4.55
N GLY A 22 13.09 -15.89 -3.34
CA GLY A 22 14.34 -15.18 -3.07
C GLY A 22 14.22 -13.67 -2.95
N SER A 23 13.06 -13.08 -3.26
CA SER A 23 12.84 -11.63 -3.10
C SER A 23 13.02 -11.18 -1.64
N ARG A 24 13.73 -10.07 -1.45
CA ARG A 24 13.87 -9.40 -0.16
C ARG A 24 12.66 -8.50 0.09
N VAL A 25 12.02 -8.69 1.23
CA VAL A 25 10.80 -7.96 1.64
C VAL A 25 11.07 -7.34 3.02
N ASN A 26 10.73 -6.07 3.19
CA ASN A 26 11.01 -5.30 4.41
C ASN A 26 9.74 -4.87 5.17
N GLY A 27 8.55 -5.08 4.59
CA GLY A 27 7.26 -4.74 5.18
C GLY A 27 7.03 -3.23 5.28
N ALA A 28 7.80 -2.42 4.54
CA ALA A 28 7.73 -0.96 4.60
C ALA A 28 6.43 -0.40 4.01
N SER A 29 5.69 -1.21 3.26
CA SER A 29 4.40 -0.88 2.67
C SER A 29 3.28 -0.64 3.68
N ILE A 30 3.42 -1.13 4.92
CA ILE A 30 2.41 -0.96 5.97
C ILE A 30 2.93 -0.02 7.06
N PRO A 31 2.32 1.17 7.26
CA PRO A 31 2.71 2.07 8.34
C PRO A 31 2.57 1.38 9.70
N ARG A 32 3.55 1.59 10.58
CA ARG A 32 3.60 0.96 11.92
C ARG A 32 2.37 1.25 12.78
N ALA A 33 1.72 2.40 12.57
CA ALA A 33 0.49 2.77 13.28
C ALA A 33 -0.62 1.73 13.10
N PHE A 34 -0.68 1.06 11.95
CA PHE A 34 -1.67 0.04 11.69
C PHE A 34 -1.38 -1.29 12.37
N TRP A 35 -0.13 -1.56 12.79
CA TRP A 35 0.26 -2.90 13.26
C TRP A 35 -0.53 -3.35 14.50
N SER A 36 -0.93 -2.41 15.36
CA SER A 36 -1.75 -2.68 16.55
C SER A 36 -3.21 -2.98 16.21
N MET A 37 -3.74 -2.44 15.10
CA MET A 37 -5.14 -2.59 14.71
C MET A 37 -5.36 -3.82 13.82
N ILE A 38 -4.36 -4.20 13.02
CA ILE A 38 -4.56 -5.16 11.93
C ILE A 38 -3.52 -6.29 11.86
N GLY A 39 -2.50 -6.27 12.74
CA GLY A 39 -1.35 -7.18 12.72
C GLY A 39 -0.13 -6.59 11.98
N GLY A 40 1.03 -7.22 12.17
CA GLY A 40 2.29 -6.79 11.54
C GLY A 40 2.29 -7.02 10.01
N PRO A 41 3.28 -6.47 9.28
CA PRO A 41 3.32 -6.45 7.81
C PRO A 41 3.48 -7.84 7.19
N PHE A 42 3.90 -8.81 7.98
CA PHE A 42 4.08 -10.20 7.57
C PHE A 42 2.98 -11.13 8.08
N GLU A 43 1.90 -10.57 8.62
CA GLU A 43 0.82 -11.31 9.29
C GLU A 43 -0.55 -10.90 8.73
N GLY A 44 -1.54 -11.75 9.01
CA GLY A 44 -2.93 -11.49 8.67
C GLY A 44 -3.20 -11.30 7.17
N LYS A 45 -4.27 -10.55 6.88
CA LYS A 45 -4.81 -10.39 5.52
C LYS A 45 -3.98 -9.47 4.61
N TYR A 46 -2.97 -8.79 5.16
CA TYR A 46 -2.21 -7.77 4.43
C TYR A 46 -0.86 -8.29 3.93
N ARG A 47 -0.38 -9.39 4.49
CA ARG A 47 0.92 -9.99 4.19
C ARG A 47 1.20 -10.09 2.69
N ASN A 48 0.28 -10.70 1.95
CA ASN A 48 0.49 -10.94 0.52
C ASN A 48 0.52 -9.63 -0.28
N ALA A 49 -0.35 -8.68 0.05
CA ALA A 49 -0.34 -7.35 -0.55
C ALA A 49 0.97 -6.61 -0.25
N SER A 50 1.45 -6.64 0.99
CA SER A 50 2.72 -5.99 1.38
C SER A 50 3.92 -6.60 0.67
N VAL A 51 3.96 -7.94 0.50
CA VAL A 51 5.03 -8.62 -0.23
C VAL A 51 5.05 -8.18 -1.69
N LEU A 52 3.89 -8.19 -2.36
CA LEU A 52 3.80 -7.79 -3.77
C LEU A 52 4.19 -6.32 -3.94
N HIS A 53 3.73 -5.44 -3.04
CA HIS A 53 4.03 -4.01 -3.11
C HIS A 53 5.52 -3.73 -2.91
N ASP A 54 6.15 -4.29 -1.87
CA ASP A 54 7.60 -4.16 -1.64
C ASP A 54 8.41 -4.59 -2.87
N VAL A 55 8.07 -5.75 -3.45
CA VAL A 55 8.80 -6.28 -4.62
C VAL A 55 8.56 -5.43 -5.86
N ALA A 56 7.33 -5.01 -6.12
CA ALA A 56 7.01 -4.13 -7.24
C ALA A 56 7.71 -2.76 -7.10
N TYR A 57 7.83 -2.23 -5.88
CA TYR A 57 8.56 -0.99 -5.60
C TYR A 57 10.07 -1.12 -5.81
N GLU A 58 10.64 -2.28 -5.50
CA GLU A 58 12.06 -2.58 -5.75
C GLU A 58 12.32 -2.70 -7.27
N GLN A 59 11.42 -3.37 -7.99
CA GLN A 59 11.55 -3.63 -9.43
C GLN A 59 11.32 -2.38 -10.30
N GLN A 60 10.40 -1.49 -9.91
CA GLN A 60 10.04 -0.25 -10.63
C GLN A 60 9.71 -0.46 -12.12
N THR A 61 9.14 -1.60 -12.48
CA THR A 61 8.78 -1.96 -13.87
C THR A 61 7.45 -1.35 -14.32
N ARG A 62 6.66 -0.80 -13.40
CA ARG A 62 5.34 -0.20 -13.62
C ARG A 62 5.23 1.11 -12.84
N PRO A 63 4.39 2.07 -13.25
CA PRO A 63 4.16 3.33 -12.52
C PRO A 63 3.76 3.10 -11.06
N TRP A 64 4.23 3.94 -10.13
CA TRP A 64 4.00 3.75 -8.69
C TRP A 64 2.50 3.81 -8.37
N GLN A 65 1.73 4.60 -9.14
CA GLN A 65 0.28 4.68 -9.01
C GLN A 65 -0.39 3.32 -9.24
N GLU A 66 0.09 2.55 -10.22
CA GLU A 66 -0.42 1.20 -10.49
C GLU A 66 -0.01 0.23 -9.39
N VAL A 67 1.20 0.39 -8.84
CA VAL A 67 1.68 -0.43 -7.72
C VAL A 67 0.85 -0.18 -6.45
N ASP A 68 0.56 1.07 -6.12
CA ASP A 68 -0.29 1.43 -4.97
C ASP A 68 -1.74 0.94 -5.18
N ARG A 69 -2.29 1.06 -6.40
CA ARG A 69 -3.62 0.51 -6.75
C ARG A 69 -3.64 -1.01 -6.64
N MET A 70 -2.57 -1.69 -7.07
CA MET A 70 -2.43 -3.13 -6.90
C MET A 70 -2.44 -3.51 -5.42
N PHE A 71 -1.74 -2.76 -4.56
CA PHE A 71 -1.73 -3.01 -3.12
C PHE A 71 -3.14 -2.92 -2.53
N TYR A 72 -3.91 -1.88 -2.90
CA TYR A 72 -5.32 -1.79 -2.52
C TYR A 72 -6.12 -3.03 -2.95
N ASN A 73 -6.02 -3.42 -4.22
CA ASN A 73 -6.78 -4.54 -4.77
C ASN A 73 -6.39 -5.86 -4.10
N ALA A 74 -5.10 -6.10 -3.89
CA ALA A 74 -4.59 -7.31 -3.23
C ALA A 74 -5.05 -7.41 -1.77
N MET A 75 -5.14 -6.28 -1.05
CA MET A 75 -5.74 -6.23 0.29
C MET A 75 -7.22 -6.62 0.24
N ARG A 76 -7.99 -6.04 -0.69
CA ARG A 76 -9.42 -6.35 -0.84
C ARG A 76 -9.63 -7.83 -1.19
N CYS A 77 -8.83 -8.37 -2.10
CA CYS A 77 -8.82 -9.79 -2.46
C CYS A 77 -8.55 -10.69 -1.24
N SER A 78 -7.66 -10.26 -0.34
CA SER A 78 -7.32 -10.99 0.89
C SER A 78 -8.35 -10.79 2.03
N GLY A 79 -9.46 -10.09 1.76
CA GLY A 79 -10.57 -9.91 2.69
C GLY A 79 -10.38 -8.79 3.71
N VAL A 80 -9.45 -7.86 3.47
CA VAL A 80 -9.31 -6.61 4.24
C VAL A 80 -10.52 -5.73 4.00
N GLY A 81 -11.14 -5.16 5.03
CA GLY A 81 -12.31 -4.28 4.89
C GLY A 81 -12.04 -3.05 4.02
N ALA A 82 -13.07 -2.59 3.29
CA ALA A 82 -12.92 -1.51 2.30
C ALA A 82 -12.40 -0.20 2.92
N VAL A 83 -12.91 0.18 4.10
CA VAL A 83 -12.46 1.38 4.81
C VAL A 83 -10.96 1.31 5.10
N THR A 84 -10.50 0.23 5.72
CA THR A 84 -9.07 0.06 6.05
C THR A 84 -8.19 0.05 4.80
N ALA A 85 -8.58 -0.69 3.75
CA ALA A 85 -7.83 -0.71 2.51
C ALA A 85 -7.74 0.67 1.85
N LYS A 86 -8.85 1.44 1.84
CA LYS A 86 -8.90 2.81 1.30
C LYS A 86 -8.05 3.78 2.13
N THR A 87 -8.07 3.66 3.46
CA THR A 87 -7.22 4.47 4.37
C THR A 87 -5.75 4.24 4.08
N MET A 88 -5.32 2.98 3.99
CA MET A 88 -3.92 2.65 3.69
C MET A 88 -3.48 3.12 2.31
N TYR A 89 -4.36 2.94 1.32
CA TYR A 89 -4.13 3.42 -0.03
C TYR A 89 -3.89 4.94 -0.04
N TYR A 90 -4.74 5.71 0.65
CA TYR A 90 -4.54 7.14 0.82
C TYR A 90 -3.19 7.49 1.46
N THR A 91 -2.82 6.79 2.54
CA THR A 91 -1.55 7.02 3.24
C THR A 91 -0.35 6.80 2.32
N LEU A 92 -0.38 5.77 1.47
CA LEU A 92 0.64 5.54 0.45
C LEU A 92 0.70 6.67 -0.58
N LEU A 93 -0.43 7.12 -1.12
CA LEU A 93 -0.46 8.24 -2.06
C LEU A 93 0.12 9.55 -1.50
N ARG A 94 0.11 9.74 -0.17
CA ARG A 94 0.63 10.95 0.47
C ARG A 94 2.09 10.81 0.92
N HIS A 95 2.41 9.69 1.54
CA HIS A 95 3.67 9.47 2.26
C HIS A 95 4.55 8.38 1.64
N GLY A 96 4.06 7.70 0.61
CA GLY A 96 4.79 6.70 -0.17
C GLY A 96 6.00 7.28 -0.87
N ARG A 97 6.96 6.41 -1.17
CA ARG A 97 8.23 6.76 -1.78
C ARG A 97 8.08 6.93 -3.29
N HIS A 98 7.20 7.83 -3.74
CA HIS A 98 6.94 8.00 -5.16
C HIS A 98 8.22 8.43 -5.85
N TRP A 99 8.73 7.60 -6.76
CA TRP A 99 9.93 7.94 -7.50
C TRP A 99 9.69 9.23 -8.29
N LYS A 100 10.44 10.26 -7.94
CA LYS A 100 10.88 11.30 -8.87
C LYS A 100 12.28 10.88 -9.30
N HIS A 101 12.66 11.05 -10.56
CA HIS A 101 14.00 10.69 -11.08
C HIS A 101 15.15 11.10 -10.11
N PRO A 102 16.30 10.38 -10.14
CA PRO A 102 16.97 9.89 -8.95
C PRO A 102 17.79 10.97 -8.25
N LYS A 103 17.57 11.11 -6.94
CA LYS A 103 18.60 10.98 -5.91
C LYS A 103 17.96 11.17 -4.53
N ALA A 104 18.29 10.21 -3.67
CA ALA A 104 18.51 10.33 -2.23
C ALA A 104 17.63 9.41 -1.37
N ALA A 105 18.35 8.51 -0.72
CA ALA A 105 18.12 7.90 0.59
C ALA A 105 16.84 7.09 0.83
N ALA A 106 17.06 5.92 1.43
CA ALA A 106 16.03 5.15 2.10
C ALA A 106 15.37 6.02 3.18
N VAL A 107 14.18 6.53 2.88
CA VAL A 107 13.29 7.11 3.89
C VAL A 107 12.38 5.99 4.35
N SER A 108 12.43 5.70 5.65
CA SER A 108 11.42 4.90 6.34
C SER A 108 10.06 5.50 6.05
N THR A 109 9.13 4.74 5.47
CA THR A 109 7.73 5.14 5.28
C THR A 109 7.25 5.81 6.57
N GLY A 110 7.10 7.14 6.51
CA GLY A 110 6.83 7.95 7.68
C GLY A 110 5.56 7.45 8.34
N SER A 111 5.58 7.28 9.66
CA SER A 111 4.34 7.14 10.42
C SER A 111 3.47 8.36 10.12
N SER A 112 2.33 8.15 9.45
CA SER A 112 1.25 9.12 9.44
C SER A 112 0.98 9.54 10.88
N GLU A 113 0.78 10.84 11.13
CA GLU A 113 0.32 11.27 12.44
C GLU A 113 -1.03 10.59 12.73
N PRO A 114 -1.24 10.01 13.93
CA PRO A 114 -2.47 9.30 14.26
C PRO A 114 -3.75 10.09 13.96
N LYS A 115 -3.70 11.42 14.12
CA LYS A 115 -4.83 12.31 13.88
C LYS A 115 -5.23 12.39 12.39
N VAL A 116 -4.25 12.46 11.48
CA VAL A 116 -4.51 12.51 10.03
C VAL A 116 -5.17 11.21 9.56
N GLU A 117 -4.72 10.10 10.11
CA GLU A 117 -5.23 8.76 9.82
C GLU A 117 -6.68 8.58 10.32
N ASP A 118 -6.97 9.02 11.54
CA ASP A 118 -8.33 9.01 12.09
C ASP A 118 -9.29 9.86 11.26
N ASP A 119 -8.86 11.05 10.83
CA ASP A 119 -9.69 11.98 10.07
C ASP A 119 -9.99 11.45 8.66
N ILE A 120 -8.99 10.86 7.97
CA ILE A 120 -9.24 10.24 6.66
C ILE A 120 -10.11 8.98 6.80
N GLN A 121 -9.91 8.17 7.84
CA GLN A 121 -10.73 6.98 8.07
C GLN A 121 -12.21 7.35 8.33
N LYS A 122 -12.45 8.40 9.15
CA LYS A 122 -13.80 8.94 9.37
C LYS A 122 -14.42 9.43 8.07
N TRP A 123 -13.67 10.17 7.25
CA TRP A 123 -14.15 10.66 5.97
C TRP A 123 -14.51 9.51 5.02
N ILE A 124 -13.64 8.50 4.89
CA ILE A 124 -13.90 7.31 4.05
C ILE A 124 -15.15 6.58 4.55
N LYS A 125 -15.30 6.38 5.85
CA LYS A 125 -16.44 5.68 6.43
C LYS A 125 -17.76 6.44 6.20
N ALA A 126 -17.72 7.78 6.22
CA ALA A 126 -18.90 8.62 6.05
C ALA A 126 -19.35 8.78 4.58
N ASN A 127 -18.40 8.73 3.63
CA ASN A 127 -18.68 9.08 2.23
C ASN A 127 -18.54 7.91 1.25
N ASP A 128 -17.96 6.79 1.69
CA ASP A 128 -17.61 5.62 0.85
C ASP A 128 -16.99 5.99 -0.53
N PRO A 129 -15.96 6.85 -0.57
CA PRO A 129 -15.44 7.40 -1.81
C PRO A 129 -14.83 6.33 -2.72
N SER A 130 -14.93 6.52 -4.02
CA SER A 130 -14.18 5.77 -5.03
C SER A 130 -12.66 5.98 -4.89
N LEU A 131 -11.87 5.12 -5.53
CA LEU A 131 -10.41 5.27 -5.54
C LEU A 131 -9.97 6.57 -6.22
N ASP A 132 -10.66 6.97 -7.30
CA ASP A 132 -10.35 8.19 -8.03
C ASP A 132 -10.63 9.45 -7.19
N GLU A 133 -11.66 9.43 -6.35
CA GLU A 133 -11.93 10.51 -5.38
C GLU A 133 -10.86 10.57 -4.28
N ILE A 134 -10.38 9.41 -3.81
CA ILE A 134 -9.26 9.34 -2.85
C ILE A 134 -7.98 9.90 -3.47
N GLU A 135 -7.67 9.54 -4.71
CA GLU A 135 -6.51 10.07 -5.44
C GLU A 135 -6.60 11.58 -5.65
N SER A 136 -7.78 12.05 -6.05
CA SER A 136 -8.04 13.48 -6.25
C SER A 136 -7.84 14.24 -4.95
N ARG A 137 -8.38 13.73 -3.83
CA ARG A 137 -8.19 14.30 -2.50
C ARG A 137 -6.71 14.32 -2.10
N ALA A 138 -6.00 13.19 -2.22
CA ALA A 138 -4.59 13.08 -1.86
C ALA A 138 -3.68 14.04 -2.64
N ARG A 139 -4.05 14.35 -3.89
CA ARG A 139 -3.35 15.30 -4.77
C ARG A 139 -3.60 16.75 -4.39
N LEU A 140 -4.81 17.09 -3.95
CA LEU A 140 -5.23 18.46 -3.65
C LEU A 140 -4.82 18.92 -2.24
N GLU A 141 -4.66 18.01 -1.29
CA GLU A 141 -4.24 18.39 0.07
C GLU A 141 -2.75 18.78 0.12
N PRO A 142 -2.40 19.90 0.80
CA PRO A 142 -1.02 20.36 0.95
C PRO A 142 -0.21 19.34 1.78
N ARG A 143 1.03 19.06 1.34
CA ARG A 143 1.97 18.13 2.01
C ARG A 143 2.58 18.74 3.25
#